data_AF-A0A8T4S1G1-F1
#
_entry.id   AF-A0A8T4S1G1-F1
#
_cell.length_a   1.000
_cell.length_b   1.000
_cell.length_c   1.000
_cell.angle_alpha   90.00
_cell.angle_beta   90.00
_cell.angle_gamma   90.00
#
_symmetry.space_group_name_H-M   'P 1'
#
loop_
_entity.id
_entity.type
_entity.pdbx_description
1 polymer ?
#
loop_
_entity_poly.entity_id
_entity_poly.type
_entity_poly.pdbx_seq_one_letter_code
_entity_poly.pdbx_strand_id
1 'polypeptide(L)'
;MEQSLKTIRLNLLKVVVKSFSPIDNRAVLEIFYEDGKSRQITRATRLGDANMLALQLIDELVLSEKNDGLEFDGENLRGVDVVIENEQKIKLMLVDFFRTLHSKAQKIRNNKSASGYLDLIRGLQRTELVFYD
;
A
#
# COMPACT_ATOMS: atom_id res chain seq x y z
N MET A 1 -6.14 -26.45 26.86
CA MET A 1 -6.65 -26.25 25.50
C MET A 1 -5.58 -25.49 24.75
N GLU A 2 -4.88 -26.14 23.83
CA GLU A 2 -4.02 -25.44 22.88
C GLU A 2 -4.95 -24.68 21.93
N GLN A 3 -5.02 -23.35 22.08
CA GLN A 3 -5.63 -22.53 21.04
C GLN A 3 -4.72 -22.65 19.81
N SER A 4 -5.21 -23.34 18.78
CA SER A 4 -4.59 -23.35 17.46
C SER A 4 -4.55 -21.91 16.96
N LEU A 5 -3.37 -21.28 17.04
CA LEU A 5 -3.12 -19.97 16.45
C LEU A 5 -3.39 -20.07 14.94
N LYS A 6 -4.41 -19.37 14.46
CA LYS A 6 -4.71 -19.30 13.02
C LYS A 6 -3.75 -18.29 12.41
N THR A 7 -2.82 -18.76 11.59
CA THR A 7 -1.86 -17.88 10.88
C THR A 7 -2.36 -17.58 9.47
N ILE A 8 -2.58 -16.30 9.16
CA ILE A 8 -2.84 -15.80 7.81
C ILE A 8 -1.51 -15.33 7.22
N ARG A 9 -1.16 -15.83 6.03
CA ARG A 9 0.03 -15.39 5.29
C ARG A 9 -0.38 -14.45 4.19
N LEU A 10 0.19 -13.25 4.20
CA LEU A 10 -0.10 -12.20 3.23
C LEU A 10 1.03 -12.04 2.22
N ASN A 11 0.68 -12.13 0.94
CA ASN A 11 1.58 -11.93 -0.18
C ASN A 11 1.17 -10.66 -0.90
N LEU A 12 1.92 -9.58 -0.69
CA LEU A 12 1.68 -8.33 -1.40
C LEU A 12 2.13 -8.47 -2.86
N LEU A 13 1.22 -8.32 -3.81
CA LEU A 13 1.48 -8.58 -5.23
C LEU A 13 1.88 -7.32 -5.99
N LYS A 14 1.07 -6.26 -5.85
CA LYS A 14 1.32 -4.98 -6.53
C LYS A 14 0.62 -3.80 -5.85
N VAL A 15 1.20 -2.62 -6.05
CA VAL A 15 0.61 -1.33 -5.67
C VAL A 15 0.63 -0.42 -6.89
N VAL A 16 -0.53 0.11 -7.28
CA VAL A 16 -0.65 0.99 -8.45
C VAL A 16 -1.27 2.33 -8.06
N VAL A 17 -0.86 3.40 -8.72
CA VAL A 17 -1.50 4.70 -8.54
C VAL A 17 -2.76 4.79 -9.40
N LYS A 18 -3.93 4.70 -8.78
CA LYS A 18 -5.22 4.86 -9.45
C LYS A 18 -5.46 6.30 -9.89
N SER A 19 -5.17 7.26 -9.00
CA SER A 19 -5.31 8.68 -9.29
C SER A 19 -4.42 9.55 -8.39
N PHE A 20 -4.26 10.81 -8.76
CA PHE A 20 -3.45 11.78 -8.03
C PHE A 20 -4.08 13.17 -8.11
N SER A 21 -4.24 13.82 -6.97
CA SER A 21 -4.61 15.23 -6.83
C SER A 21 -3.36 16.06 -6.52
N PRO A 22 -2.88 16.89 -7.46
CA PRO A 22 -1.75 17.79 -7.21
C PRO A 22 -2.06 18.84 -6.14
N ILE A 23 -3.31 19.31 -6.08
CA ILE A 23 -3.77 20.34 -5.14
C ILE A 23 -3.64 19.84 -3.70
N ASP A 24 -4.07 18.59 -3.45
CA ASP A 24 -4.06 18.00 -2.11
C ASP A 24 -2.77 17.24 -1.79
N ASN A 25 -1.86 17.12 -2.78
CA ASN A 25 -0.71 16.23 -2.75
C ASN A 25 -1.09 14.80 -2.31
N ARG A 26 -2.18 14.28 -2.87
CA ARG A 26 -2.83 13.04 -2.46
C ARG A 26 -2.87 12.05 -3.62
N ALA A 27 -2.43 10.82 -3.37
CA ALA A 27 -2.54 9.70 -4.30
C ALA A 27 -3.63 8.75 -3.82
N VAL A 28 -4.38 8.17 -4.75
CA VAL A 28 -5.24 7.01 -4.50
C VAL A 28 -4.50 5.80 -5.04
N LEU A 29 -4.27 4.81 -4.18
CA LEU A 29 -3.55 3.59 -4.48
C LEU A 29 -4.54 2.42 -4.55
N GLU A 30 -4.36 1.54 -5.53
CA GLU A 30 -4.95 0.20 -5.51
C GLU A 30 -3.85 -0.78 -5.11
N ILE A 31 -4.14 -1.56 -4.07
CA ILE A 31 -3.20 -2.49 -3.45
C ILE A 31 -3.77 -3.88 -3.62
N PHE A 32 -2.99 -4.77 -4.20
CA PHE A 32 -3.36 -6.13 -4.53
C PHE A 32 -2.49 -7.08 -3.73
N TYR A 33 -3.11 -8.04 -3.07
CA TYR A 33 -2.43 -9.00 -2.20
C TYR A 33 -3.20 -10.31 -2.14
N GLU A 34 -2.56 -11.36 -1.64
CA GLU A 34 -3.13 -12.69 -1.49
C GLU A 34 -2.98 -13.19 -0.06
N ASP A 35 -4.05 -13.80 0.45
CA ASP A 35 -4.13 -14.46 1.76
C ASP A 35 -4.53 -15.94 1.66
N GLY A 36 -4.40 -16.50 0.45
CA GLY A 36 -5.09 -17.72 0.00
C GLY A 36 -6.24 -17.45 -0.97
N LYS A 37 -6.67 -16.18 -1.10
CA LYS A 37 -7.53 -15.66 -2.18
C LYS A 37 -6.96 -14.33 -2.67
N SER A 38 -7.24 -13.96 -3.93
CA SER A 38 -6.85 -12.66 -4.44
C SER A 38 -7.73 -11.56 -3.86
N ARG A 39 -7.10 -10.56 -3.25
CA ARG A 39 -7.76 -9.41 -2.62
C ARG A 39 -7.27 -8.08 -3.20
N GLN A 40 -8.11 -7.06 -3.05
CA GLN A 40 -7.82 -5.71 -3.47
C GLN A 40 -8.40 -4.71 -2.47
N ILE A 41 -7.58 -3.74 -2.05
CA ILE A 41 -8.05 -2.56 -1.30
C ILE A 41 -7.69 -1.27 -2.03
N THR A 42 -8.46 -0.23 -1.79
CA THR A 42 -8.17 1.13 -2.27
C THR A 42 -7.82 2.01 -1.08
N ARG A 43 -6.67 2.69 -1.15
CA ARG A 43 -6.19 3.58 -0.10
C ARG A 43 -5.92 4.97 -0.65
N ALA A 44 -6.53 5.99 -0.04
CA ALA A 44 -6.14 7.38 -0.28
C ALA A 44 -5.01 7.76 0.70
N THR A 45 -3.91 8.30 0.19
CA THR A 45 -2.77 8.70 1.01
C THR A 45 -2.21 10.06 0.60
N ARG A 46 -1.87 10.88 1.59
CA ARG A 46 -1.15 12.14 1.36
C ARG A 46 0.34 11.84 1.24
N LEU A 47 0.96 12.24 0.15
CA LEU A 47 2.37 11.98 -0.08
C LEU A 47 3.22 12.83 0.87
N GLY A 48 4.16 12.18 1.57
CA GLY A 48 4.92 12.78 2.66
C GLY A 48 6.12 11.91 3.02
N ASP A 49 6.27 11.59 4.31
CA ASP A 49 7.33 10.71 4.79
C ASP A 49 7.12 9.28 4.27
N ALA A 50 8.07 8.80 3.48
CA ALA A 50 7.97 7.48 2.84
C ALA A 50 8.05 6.31 3.82
N ASN A 51 8.81 6.44 4.92
CA ASN A 51 8.92 5.38 5.92
C ASN A 51 7.62 5.23 6.70
N MET A 52 7.04 6.36 7.11
CA MET A 52 5.75 6.38 7.80
C MET A 52 4.66 5.79 6.91
N LEU A 53 4.61 6.17 5.63
CA LEU A 53 3.61 5.65 4.70
C LEU A 53 3.76 4.14 4.44
N ALA A 54 4.99 3.63 4.31
CA ALA A 54 5.24 2.21 4.16
C ALA A 54 4.78 1.40 5.39
N LEU A 55 5.11 1.88 6.60
CA LEU A 55 4.67 1.26 7.85
C LEU A 55 3.15 1.26 7.97
N GLN A 56 2.51 2.40 7.76
CA GLN A 56 1.05 2.50 7.81
C GLN A 56 0.36 1.58 6.81
N LEU A 57 0.97 1.31 5.64
CA LEU A 57 0.39 0.38 4.66
C LEU A 57 0.47 -1.06 5.14
N ILE A 58 1.61 -1.46 5.69
CA ILE A 58 1.78 -2.78 6.30
C ILE A 58 0.78 -2.97 7.45
N ASP A 59 0.67 -1.99 8.35
CA ASP A 59 -0.23 -2.05 9.49
C ASP A 59 -1.70 -2.14 9.06
N GLU A 60 -2.11 -1.38 8.03
CA GLU A 60 -3.47 -1.44 7.48
C GLU A 60 -3.78 -2.81 6.86
N LEU A 61 -2.84 -3.43 6.15
CA LEU A 61 -3.03 -4.78 5.61
C LEU A 61 -3.19 -5.81 6.72
N VAL A 62 -2.36 -5.74 7.77
CA VAL A 62 -2.45 -6.61 8.94
C VAL A 62 -3.79 -6.44 9.66
N LEU A 63 -4.24 -5.21 9.87
CA LEU A 63 -5.50 -4.92 10.54
C LEU A 63 -6.71 -5.36 9.70
N SER A 64 -6.67 -5.18 8.38
CA SER A 64 -7.73 -5.62 7.47
C SER A 64 -7.96 -7.13 7.60
N GLU A 65 -6.88 -7.92 7.52
CA GLU A 65 -6.98 -9.37 7.63
C GLU A 65 -7.42 -9.85 9.01
N LYS A 66 -6.95 -9.19 10.06
CA LYS A 66 -7.41 -9.51 11.42
C LYS A 66 -8.91 -9.28 11.55
N ASN A 67 -9.44 -8.18 11.00
CA ASN A 67 -10.86 -7.88 11.08
C ASN A 67 -11.71 -8.84 10.24
N ASP A 68 -11.27 -9.19 9.03
CA ASP A 68 -11.98 -10.15 8.19
C ASP A 68 -12.01 -11.56 8.81
N GLY A 69 -10.94 -11.94 9.52
CA GLY A 69 -10.90 -13.19 10.29
C GLY A 69 -11.92 -13.26 11.43
N LEU A 70 -12.31 -12.12 12.01
CA LEU A 70 -13.29 -12.04 13.11
C LEU A 70 -14.72 -12.23 12.64
N GLU A 71 -15.07 -11.65 11.48
CA GLU A 71 -16.42 -11.77 10.91
C GLU A 71 -16.76 -13.23 10.58
N PHE A 72 -15.74 -14.07 10.34
CA PHE A 72 -15.93 -15.47 9.99
C PHE A 72 -16.12 -16.39 11.21
N ASP A 73 -15.43 -16.14 12.33
CA ASP A 73 -15.38 -17.08 13.45
C ASP A 73 -16.03 -16.56 14.76
N GLY A 74 -16.42 -15.28 14.85
CA GLY A 74 -17.07 -14.72 16.05
C GLY A 74 -16.21 -14.75 17.33
N GLU A 75 -14.96 -15.21 17.26
CA GLU A 75 -14.00 -15.28 18.35
C GLU A 75 -13.02 -14.11 18.36
N ASN A 76 -12.56 -13.75 19.57
CA ASN A 76 -11.71 -12.60 19.89
C ASN A 76 -10.47 -12.42 18.99
N LEU A 77 -10.14 -11.15 18.71
CA LEU A 77 -8.93 -10.55 18.07
C LEU A 77 -7.56 -11.14 18.46
N ARG A 78 -7.49 -11.98 19.50
CA ARG A 78 -6.24 -12.45 20.11
C ARG A 78 -5.71 -13.77 19.52
N GLY A 79 -6.48 -14.46 18.66
CA GLY A 79 -6.10 -15.79 18.15
C GLY A 79 -5.57 -15.85 16.71
N VAL A 80 -5.52 -14.73 16.00
CA VAL A 80 -5.11 -14.66 14.58
C VAL A 80 -3.80 -13.90 14.44
N ASP A 81 -2.75 -14.61 14.01
CA ASP A 81 -1.48 -14.03 13.62
C ASP A 81 -1.47 -13.78 12.11
N VAL A 82 -1.05 -12.57 11.71
CA VAL A 82 -0.92 -12.21 10.30
C VAL A 82 0.56 -11.99 10.02
N VAL A 83 1.09 -12.72 9.05
CA VAL A 83 2.51 -12.66 8.65
C VAL A 83 2.57 -12.23 7.20
N ILE A 84 3.33 -11.17 6.91
CA ILE A 84 3.59 -10.74 5.54
C ILE A 84 4.83 -11.48 5.03
N GLU A 85 4.71 -12.19 3.91
CA GLU A 85 5.86 -12.87 3.30
C GLU A 85 6.89 -11.86 2.83
N ASN A 86 8.17 -12.09 3.15
CA ASN A 86 9.27 -11.17 2.83
C ASN A 86 9.07 -9.72 3.33
N GLU A 87 8.46 -9.54 4.51
CA GLU A 87 8.09 -8.23 5.07
C GLU A 87 9.21 -7.18 4.99
N GLN A 88 10.46 -7.54 5.31
CA GLN A 88 11.59 -6.60 5.23
C GLN A 88 11.85 -6.11 3.80
N LYS A 89 11.85 -7.01 2.81
CA LYS A 89 12.00 -6.67 1.38
C LYS A 89 10.83 -5.80 0.93
N ILE A 90 9.60 -6.17 1.32
CA ILE A 90 8.40 -5.41 1.00
C ILE A 90 8.48 -3.99 1.54
N LYS A 91 8.84 -3.85 2.82
CA LYS A 91 8.99 -2.56 3.48
C LYS A 91 9.98 -1.66 2.73
N LEU A 92 11.14 -2.18 2.34
CA LEU A 92 12.14 -1.41 1.59
C LEU A 92 11.59 -0.96 0.22
N MET A 93 10.96 -1.87 -0.52
CA MET A 93 10.36 -1.57 -1.81
C MET A 93 9.22 -0.54 -1.72
N LEU A 94 8.39 -0.63 -0.67
CA LEU A 94 7.35 0.36 -0.40
C LEU A 94 7.93 1.73 -0.08
N VAL A 95 9.00 1.79 0.72
CA VAL A 95 9.70 3.05 1.02
C VAL A 95 10.20 3.69 -0.27
N ASP A 96 10.85 2.94 -1.15
CA ASP A 96 11.37 3.47 -2.41
C ASP A 96 10.25 3.87 -3.38
N PHE A 97 9.15 3.14 -3.39
CA PHE A 97 7.94 3.53 -4.12
C PHE A 97 7.38 4.87 -3.61
N PHE A 98 7.19 5.03 -2.31
CA PHE A 98 6.69 6.29 -1.74
C PHE A 98 7.67 7.46 -1.94
N ARG A 99 8.98 7.22 -1.86
CA ARG A 99 10.00 8.23 -2.22
C ARG A 99 9.87 8.64 -3.68
N THR A 100 9.67 7.68 -4.58
CA THR A 100 9.47 7.93 -6.01
C THR A 100 8.22 8.77 -6.25
N LEU A 101 7.10 8.42 -5.62
CA LEU A 101 5.86 9.21 -5.70
C LEU A 101 6.07 10.63 -5.16
N HIS A 102 6.72 10.76 -4.01
CA HIS A 102 7.01 12.07 -3.43
C HIS A 102 7.87 12.93 -4.36
N SER A 103 8.94 12.37 -4.94
CA SER A 103 9.80 13.07 -5.90
C SER A 103 9.02 13.53 -7.14
N LYS A 104 8.19 12.65 -7.73
CA LYS A 104 7.32 13.00 -8.86
C LYS A 104 6.33 14.11 -8.50
N ALA A 105 5.72 14.04 -7.31
CA ALA A 105 4.79 15.06 -6.83
C ALA A 105 5.48 16.42 -6.62
N GLN A 106 6.69 16.45 -6.08
CA GLN A 106 7.48 17.68 -5.96
C GLN A 106 7.80 18.29 -7.34
N LYS A 107 8.13 17.47 -8.34
CA LYS A 107 8.35 17.95 -9.71
C LYS A 107 7.09 18.59 -10.30
N ILE A 108 5.92 17.99 -10.08
CA ILE A 108 4.62 18.54 -10.51
C ILE A 108 4.39 19.90 -9.83
N ARG A 109 4.56 19.97 -8.51
CA ARG A 109 4.32 21.19 -7.72
C ARG A 109 5.27 22.34 -8.08
N ASN A 110 6.52 22.01 -8.41
CA ASN A 110 7.54 23.00 -8.76
C ASN A 110 7.52 23.39 -10.24
N ASN A 111 6.71 22.73 -11.08
CA ASN A 111 6.60 23.09 -12.49
C ASN A 111 5.76 24.37 -12.64
N LYS A 112 6.44 25.47 -12.96
CA LYS A 112 5.83 26.79 -13.19
C LYS A 112 5.32 26.99 -14.63
N SER A 113 5.57 26.04 -15.52
CA SER A 113 5.20 26.11 -16.93
C SER A 113 4.04 25.17 -17.25
N ALA A 114 3.07 25.64 -18.04
CA ALA A 114 1.93 24.82 -18.46
C ALA A 114 2.35 23.65 -19.37
N SER A 115 3.47 23.79 -20.07
CA SER A 115 4.02 22.75 -20.94
C SER A 115 4.53 21.55 -20.12
N GLY A 116 4.07 20.34 -20.47
CA GLY A 116 4.49 19.09 -19.83
C GLY A 116 3.89 18.83 -18.43
N TYR A 117 3.09 19.73 -17.87
CA TYR A 117 2.45 19.53 -16.55
C TYR A 117 1.55 18.27 -16.52
N LEU A 118 0.73 18.09 -17.54
CA LEU A 118 -0.13 16.91 -17.68
C LEU A 118 0.67 15.62 -17.84
N ASP A 119 1.81 15.68 -18.52
CA ASP A 119 2.66 14.50 -18.72
C ASP A 119 3.37 14.10 -17.41
N LEU A 120 3.72 15.06 -16.55
CA LEU A 120 4.21 14.76 -15.21
C LEU A 120 3.13 14.09 -14.35
N ILE A 121 1.88 14.56 -14.42
CA ILE A 121 0.75 13.93 -13.71
C ILE A 121 0.54 12.50 -14.21
N ARG A 122 0.47 12.31 -15.53
CA ARG A 122 0.34 10.97 -16.13
C ARG A 122 1.51 10.07 -15.74
N GLY A 123 2.73 10.61 -15.71
CA GLY A 123 3.93 9.88 -15.29
C GLY A 123 3.91 9.45 -13.82
N LEU A 124 3.24 10.21 -12.96
CA LEU A 124 2.97 9.81 -11.57
C LEU A 124 1.89 8.74 -11.52
N GLN A 125 0.78 8.92 -12.22
CA GLN A 125 -0.33 7.95 -12.27
C GLN A 125 0.05 6.60 -12.88
N ARG A 126 1.03 6.56 -13.79
CA ARG A 126 1.59 5.30 -14.33
C ARG A 126 2.60 4.62 -13.41
N THR A 127 2.84 5.14 -12.21
CA THR A 127 3.77 4.50 -11.27
C THR A 127 3.10 3.29 -10.65
N GLU A 128 3.77 2.16 -10.73
CA GLU A 128 3.39 0.93 -10.06
C GLU A 128 4.60 0.31 -9.38
N LEU A 129 4.31 -0.50 -8.38
CA LEU A 129 5.25 -1.39 -7.71
C LEU A 129 4.72 -2.80 -7.88
N VAL A 130 5.55 -3.68 -8.42
CA VAL A 130 5.25 -5.10 -8.56
C VAL A 130 6.26 -5.87 -7.72
N PHE A 131 5.76 -6.79 -6.91
CA PHE A 131 6.58 -7.72 -6.15
C PHE A 131 6.69 -8.99 -6.97
N TYR A 132 7.77 -9.11 -7.74
CA TYR A 132 8.09 -10.38 -8.41
C TYR A 132 8.47 -11.41 -7.35
N ASP A 133 8.01 -12.64 -7.56
CA ASP A 133 8.61 -13.84 -6.95
C ASP A 133 10.03 -14.05 -7.47
#